data_AF-A0A9E1ZRX5-F1
#
_entry.id   AF-A0A9E1ZRX5-F1
#
_cell.length_a   1.000
_cell.length_b   1.000
_cell.length_c   1.000
_cell.angle_alpha   90.00
_cell.angle_beta   90.00
_cell.angle_gamma   90.00
#
_symmetry.space_group_name_H-M   'P 1'
#
loop_
_entity.id
_entity.type
_entity.pdbx_description
1 polymer ?
#
loop_
_entity_poly.entity_id
_entity_poly.type
_entity_poly.pdbx_seq_one_letter_code
_entity_poly.pdbx_strand_id
1 'polypeptide(L)'
;MSDINFLKNTHITVKTNASGNQSILIEASTLGRNLAKTLGKHNLEDGYYIIEYTAEVDKGITALIDTLISIRYAHPLLVQLTLDISEWKK
;
A
#
# COMPACT_ATOMS: atom_id res chain seq x y z
N MET A 1 -23.39 11.53 1.64
CA MET A 1 -22.38 11.00 0.69
C MET A 1 -21.23 10.52 1.53
N SER A 2 -20.98 9.20 1.52
CA SER A 2 -19.93 8.58 2.32
C SER A 2 -18.64 8.67 1.52
N ASP A 3 -17.77 9.62 1.86
CA ASP A 3 -16.43 9.70 1.29
C ASP A 3 -15.66 8.45 1.70
N ILE A 4 -15.47 7.54 0.76
CA ILE A 4 -14.63 6.36 0.95
C ILE A 4 -13.16 6.84 0.83
N ASN A 5 -12.64 7.39 1.93
CA ASN A 5 -11.22 7.70 2.10
C ASN A 5 -10.44 6.41 2.42
N PHE A 6 -10.26 5.51 1.44
CA PHE A 6 -9.52 4.26 1.67
C PHE A 6 -8.03 4.47 1.96
N LEU A 7 -7.45 5.63 1.66
CA LEU A 7 -6.01 5.90 1.78
C LEU A 7 -5.64 7.20 2.49
N LYS A 8 -6.61 8.04 2.89
CA LYS A 8 -6.27 9.17 3.76
C LYS A 8 -5.81 8.61 5.10
N ASN A 9 -4.58 8.90 5.48
CA ASN A 9 -3.97 8.59 6.78
C ASN A 9 -3.23 7.24 6.88
N THR A 10 -2.67 6.72 5.79
CA THR A 10 -1.63 5.67 5.92
C THR A 10 -0.51 5.96 4.94
N HIS A 11 0.59 6.47 5.48
CA HIS A 11 1.80 6.71 4.73
C HIS A 11 2.46 5.38 4.35
N ILE A 12 2.75 5.21 3.06
CA ILE A 12 3.50 4.06 2.54
C ILE A 12 4.73 4.59 1.81
N THR A 13 5.90 4.08 2.12
CA THR A 13 7.16 4.46 1.48
C THR A 13 8.07 3.25 1.28
N VAL A 14 9.11 3.42 0.47
CA VAL A 14 10.12 2.38 0.19
C VAL A 14 11.46 2.90 0.66
N LYS A 15 12.17 2.08 1.43
CA LYS A 15 13.54 2.36 1.87
C LYS A 15 14.48 1.34 1.27
N THR A 16 15.58 1.81 0.70
CA THR A 16 16.68 0.95 0.28
C THR A 16 17.77 1.02 1.34
N ASN A 17 18.25 -0.14 1.81
CA ASN A 17 19.34 -0.20 2.77
C ASN A 17 20.71 -0.11 2.07
N ALA A 18 21.80 -0.04 2.86
CA ALA A 18 23.16 0.10 2.34
C ALA A 18 23.63 -1.11 1.48
N SER A 19 22.99 -2.27 1.63
CA SER A 19 23.25 -3.48 0.85
C SER A 19 22.44 -3.55 -0.45
N GLY A 20 21.58 -2.56 -0.72
CA GLY A 20 20.71 -2.51 -1.90
C GLY A 20 19.39 -3.25 -1.75
N ASN A 21 19.12 -3.88 -0.60
CA ASN A 21 17.81 -4.49 -0.35
C ASN A 21 16.77 -3.40 -0.09
N GLN A 22 15.56 -3.65 -0.57
CA GLN A 22 14.44 -2.74 -0.40
C GLN A 22 13.48 -3.28 0.65
N SER A 23 12.91 -2.38 1.43
CA SER A 23 11.85 -2.68 2.38
C SER A 23 10.72 -1.68 2.19
N ILE A 24 9.48 -2.16 2.30
CA ILE A 24 8.28 -1.34 2.27
C ILE A 24 7.98 -0.94 3.71
N LEU A 25 7.83 0.35 3.95
CA LEU A 25 7.44 0.91 5.24
C LEU A 25 5.99 1.35 5.13
N ILE A 26 5.14 0.81 6.01
CA ILE A 26 3.72 1.11 6.08
C ILE A 26 3.43 1.68 7.46
N GLU A 27 2.91 2.90 7.52
CA GLU A 27 2.54 3.53 8.79
C GLU A 27 1.65 2.62 9.63
N ALA A 28 1.91 2.56 10.94
CA ALA A 28 1.21 1.69 11.88
C ALA A 28 -0.21 2.18 12.22
N SER A 29 -1.05 2.28 11.19
CA SER A 29 -2.48 2.57 11.28
C SER A 29 -3.31 1.28 11.26
N THR A 30 -4.62 1.37 11.48
CA THR A 30 -5.54 0.23 11.32
C THR A 30 -5.48 -0.37 9.91
N LEU A 31 -5.41 0.48 8.89
CA LEU A 31 -5.27 0.04 7.50
C LEU A 31 -3.88 -0.53 7.25
N GLY A 32 -2.83 0.15 7.72
CA GLY A 32 -1.46 -0.26 7.55
C GLY A 32 -1.18 -1.64 8.15
N ARG A 33 -1.78 -1.93 9.31
CA ARG A 33 -1.74 -3.26 9.93
C ARG A 33 -2.35 -4.34 9.05
N ASN A 34 -3.51 -4.05 8.45
CA ASN A 34 -4.18 -5.01 7.57
C ASN A 34 -3.38 -5.24 6.30
N LEU A 35 -2.87 -4.17 5.69
CA LEU A 35 -2.02 -4.25 4.50
C LEU A 35 -0.72 -5.03 4.79
N ALA A 36 -0.05 -4.76 5.91
CA ALA A 36 1.16 -5.46 6.30
C ALA A 36 0.92 -6.96 6.52
N LYS A 37 -0.23 -7.34 7.12
CA LYS A 37 -0.64 -8.75 7.25
C LYS A 37 -0.90 -9.41 5.91
N THR A 38 -1.49 -8.70 4.95
CA THR A 38 -1.75 -9.22 3.61
C THR A 38 -0.47 -9.45 2.83
N LEU A 39 0.50 -8.54 2.96
CA LEU A 39 1.76 -8.59 2.22
C LEU A 39 2.75 -9.63 2.78
N GLY A 40 2.70 -9.91 4.08
CA GLY A 40 3.40 -11.05 4.66
C GLY A 40 4.05 -10.78 6.01
N LYS A 41 5.22 -11.39 6.22
CA LYS A 41 6.00 -11.21 7.46
C LYS A 41 6.46 -9.75 7.55
N HIS A 42 6.24 -9.16 8.72
CA HIS A 42 6.59 -7.77 8.99
C HIS A 42 7.12 -7.61 10.41
N ASN A 43 8.00 -6.64 10.59
CA ASN A 43 8.42 -6.12 11.89
C ASN A 43 7.72 -4.78 12.14
N LEU A 44 7.62 -4.35 13.40
CA LEU A 44 7.08 -3.03 13.76
C LEU A 44 8.19 -2.23 14.45
N GLU A 45 8.63 -1.14 13.81
CA GLU A 45 9.71 -0.27 14.30
C GLU A 45 9.36 1.18 14.01
N ASP A 46 9.60 2.08 14.97
CA ASP A 46 9.41 3.54 14.83
C ASP A 46 8.04 3.97 14.24
N GLY A 47 6.98 3.22 14.55
CA GLY A 47 5.63 3.52 14.05
C GLY A 47 5.37 3.05 12.62
N TYR A 48 6.22 2.19 12.06
CA TYR A 48 6.06 1.60 10.74
C TYR A 48 6.14 0.07 10.78
N TYR A 49 5.25 -0.58 10.04
CA TYR A 49 5.41 -1.95 9.63
C TYR A 49 6.45 -2.02 8.52
N ILE A 50 7.53 -2.76 8.75
CA ILE A 50 8.62 -2.97 7.80
C ILE A 50 8.45 -4.35 7.17
N ILE A 51 8.32 -4.37 5.85
CA ILE A 51 8.20 -5.59 5.04
C ILE A 51 9.42 -5.65 4.14
N GLU A 52 10.28 -6.64 4.36
CA GLU A 52 11.39 -6.88 3.46
C GLU A 52 10.89 -7.33 2.09
N TYR A 53 11.47 -6.77 1.04
CA TYR A 53 11.12 -7.16 -0.31
C TYR A 53 11.51 -8.62 -0.57
N THR A 54 10.54 -9.39 -1.07
CA THR A 54 10.75 -10.72 -1.64
C THR A 54 9.91 -10.88 -2.90
N ALA A 55 10.19 -11.90 -3.71
CA ALA A 55 9.38 -12.21 -4.90
C ALA A 55 7.92 -12.56 -4.55
N GLU A 56 7.67 -13.10 -3.36
CA GLU A 56 6.33 -13.37 -2.85
C GLU A 56 5.58 -12.08 -2.50
N VAL A 57 6.27 -11.09 -1.89
CA VAL A 57 5.68 -9.78 -1.60
C VAL A 57 5.28 -9.09 -2.90
N ASP A 58 6.13 -9.13 -3.92
CA ASP A 58 5.84 -8.56 -5.24
C ASP A 58 4.61 -9.19 -5.91
N LYS A 59 4.50 -10.53 -5.87
CA LYS A 59 3.31 -11.25 -6.33
C LYS A 59 2.05 -10.85 -5.55
N GLY A 60 2.17 -10.67 -4.24
CA GLY A 60 1.07 -10.23 -3.38
C GLY A 60 0.58 -8.84 -3.73
N ILE A 61 1.50 -7.89 -3.96
CA ILE A 61 1.18 -6.52 -4.41
C ILE A 61 0.48 -6.55 -5.77
N THR A 62 1.03 -7.32 -6.71
CA THR A 62 0.45 -7.46 -8.06
C THR A 62 -0.98 -8.01 -7.97
N ALA A 63 -1.20 -9.09 -7.22
CA ALA A 63 -2.53 -9.66 -7.04
C ALA A 63 -3.52 -8.70 -6.36
N LEU A 64 -3.04 -7.89 -5.40
CA LEU A 64 -3.86 -6.86 -4.75
C LEU A 64 -4.28 -5.78 -5.75
N ILE A 65 -3.35 -5.31 -6.59
CA ILE A 65 -3.62 -4.33 -7.65
C ILE A 65 -4.62 -4.90 -8.65
N ASP A 66 -4.41 -6.12 -9.15
CA ASP A 66 -5.30 -6.78 -10.10
C ASP A 66 -6.72 -6.96 -9.54
N THR A 67 -6.83 -7.27 -8.25
CA THR A 67 -8.11 -7.39 -7.56
C THR A 67 -8.82 -6.04 -7.49
N LEU A 68 -8.13 -4.97 -7.09
CA LEU A 68 -8.69 -3.62 -7.04
C LEU A 68 -9.14 -3.14 -8.42
N ILE A 69 -8.36 -3.41 -9.47
CA ILE A 69 -8.69 -3.10 -10.86
C ILE A 69 -9.93 -3.89 -11.28
N SER A 70 -9.98 -5.19 -10.99
CA SER A 70 -11.11 -6.06 -11.35
C SER A 70 -12.41 -5.62 -10.67
N ILE A 71 -12.36 -5.27 -9.38
CA ILE A 71 -13.50 -4.71 -8.64
C ILE A 71 -13.94 -3.39 -9.26
N ARG A 72 -13.00 -2.51 -9.63
CA ARG A 72 -13.33 -1.25 -10.31
C ARG A 72 -14.04 -1.48 -11.64
N TYR A 73 -13.60 -2.44 -12.45
CA TYR A 73 -14.28 -2.76 -13.71
C TYR A 73 -15.68 -3.31 -13.49
N ALA A 74 -15.87 -4.21 -12.53
CA ALA A 74 -17.18 -4.78 -12.20
C ALA A 74 -18.12 -3.76 -11.54
N HIS A 75 -17.58 -2.85 -10.73
CA HIS A 75 -18.32 -1.88 -9.93
C HIS A 75 -17.67 -0.48 -9.97
N PRO A 76 -17.82 0.27 -11.08
CA PRO A 76 -17.11 1.54 -11.30
C PRO A 76 -17.38 2.63 -10.25
N LEU A 77 -18.52 2.53 -9.55
CA LEU A 77 -18.92 3.51 -8.54
C LEU A 77 -18.49 3.16 -7.11
N LEU A 78 -18.04 1.92 -6.85
CA LEU A 78 -17.64 1.47 -5.50
C LEU A 78 -16.16 1.75 -5.21
N VAL A 79 -15.30 1.67 -6.22
CA VAL A 79 -13.86 1.89 -6.09
C VAL A 79 -13.47 3.07 -6.98
N GLN A 80 -13.43 4.26 -6.38
CA GLN A 80 -12.89 5.45 -7.03
C GLN A 80 -11.46 5.69 -6.52
N LEU A 81 -10.49 5.38 -7.37
CA LEU A 81 -9.12 5.85 -7.16
C LEU A 81 -9.07 7.32 -7.52
N THR A 82 -8.90 8.19 -6.52
CA THR A 82 -8.64 9.60 -6.75
C THR A 82 -7.14 9.76 -6.96
N LEU A 83 -6.73 10.04 -8.19
CA LEU A 83 -5.35 10.45 -8.47
C LEU A 83 -5.24 11.93 -8.08
N ASP A 84 -4.53 12.22 -6.99
CA ASP A 84 -4.19 13.59 -6.64
C ASP A 84 -2.94 14.03 -7.41
N ILE A 85 -3.14 14.86 -8.42
CA ILE A 85 -2.08 15.37 -9.31
C ILE A 85 -1.49 16.68 -8.77
N SER A 86 -1.89 17.12 -7.57
CA SER A 86 -1.44 18.39 -6.98
C SER A 86 0.08 18.50 -6.83
N GLU A 87 0.78 17.36 -6.69
CA GLU A 87 2.23 17.31 -6.53
C GLU A 87 3.01 17.20 -7.85
N TRP A 88 2.33 17.11 -8.99
CA TRP A 88 2.96 16.97 -10.33
C TRP A 88 3.21 18.33 -11.03
N LYS A 89 3.39 19.41 -10.27
CA LYS A 89 3.89 20.68 -10.83
C LYS A 89 5.41 20.64 -10.96
N LYS A 90 5.89 20.41 -12.18
CA LYS A 90 7.24 20.78 -12.64
C LYS A 90 7.13 21.81 -13.74
#